data_AF-A0A101XST9-F1
#
_entry.id   AF-A0A101XST9-F1
#
_cell.length_a   1.000
_cell.length_b   1.000
_cell.length_c   1.000
_cell.angle_alpha   90.00
_cell.angle_beta   90.00
_cell.angle_gamma   90.00
#
_symmetry.space_group_name_H-M   'P 1'
#
loop_
_entity.id
_entity.type
_entity.pdbx_description
1 polymer ?
#
loop_
_entity_poly.entity_id
_entity_poly.type
_entity_poly.pdbx_seq_one_letter_code
_entity_poly.pdbx_strand_id
1 'polypeptide(L)'
;MTSIQAVVLGIIQGLTEFLPISSSGHLVILERLLHIKSNLTFDVLLHLGTLLALLLYFKTAVCELLRHPTSLLMRRLIAGSIPTFVIGYVFEDAVASAFSSGATLGLEFVITGLLLLISESLAMRAPAAERRMIPPVASTKNKRLVSYRQAVLMGIAQGAAVFPALSRSGLTISAGLGLGLTREEAVRFSFLLSIPAIAGATVYEFFKAPMHWNVSGILFTAFW
;
A
#
# COMPACT_ATOMS: atom_id res chain seq x y z
N MET A 1 -17.22 -0.93 19.21
CA MET A 1 -17.59 -0.53 17.84
C MET A 1 -18.92 -1.19 17.48
N THR A 2 -19.84 -0.46 16.84
CA THR A 2 -21.12 -1.02 16.37
C THR A 2 -20.96 -1.63 14.97
N SER A 3 -21.88 -2.51 14.55
CA SER A 3 -21.85 -3.11 13.21
C SER A 3 -21.92 -2.07 12.09
N ILE A 4 -22.64 -0.97 12.32
CA ILE A 4 -22.74 0.15 11.37
C ILE A 4 -21.39 0.85 11.23
N GLN A 5 -20.70 1.13 12.35
CA GLN A 5 -19.35 1.71 12.32
C GLN A 5 -18.36 0.81 11.58
N ALA A 6 -18.44 -0.51 11.79
CA ALA A 6 -17.62 -1.48 11.09
C ALA A 6 -17.84 -1.46 9.58
N VAL A 7 -19.11 -1.39 9.14
CA VAL A 7 -19.47 -1.30 7.71
C VAL A 7 -18.96 0.00 7.10
N VAL A 8 -19.11 1.14 7.80
CA VAL A 8 -18.63 2.43 7.31
C VAL A 8 -17.11 2.43 7.14
N LEU A 9 -16.35 1.98 8.16
CA LEU A 9 -14.89 1.89 8.07
C LEU A 9 -14.46 0.89 6.97
N GLY A 10 -15.18 -0.22 6.80
CA GLY A 10 -14.97 -1.17 5.71
C GLY A 10 -15.16 -0.58 4.31
N ILE A 11 -16.22 0.21 4.11
CA ILE A 11 -16.47 0.90 2.85
C ILE A 11 -15.36 1.92 2.59
N ILE A 12 -15.00 2.74 3.59
CA ILE A 12 -13.93 3.73 3.46
C ILE A 12 -12.61 3.04 3.11
N GLN A 13 -12.21 2.01 3.83
CA GLN A 13 -11.02 1.21 3.54
C GLN A 13 -11.04 0.69 2.10
N GLY A 14 -12.12 0.00 1.70
CA GLY A 14 -12.21 -0.61 0.37
C GLY A 14 -12.14 0.41 -0.78
N LEU A 15 -12.70 1.60 -0.57
CA LEU A 15 -12.65 2.69 -1.56
C LEU A 15 -11.28 3.37 -1.61
N THR A 16 -10.63 3.55 -0.46
CA THR A 16 -9.44 4.40 -0.33
C THR A 16 -8.12 3.65 -0.46
N GLU A 17 -8.08 2.34 -0.19
CA GLU A 17 -6.85 1.54 -0.23
C GLU A 17 -6.17 1.52 -1.61
N PHE A 18 -6.98 1.46 -2.66
CA PHE A 18 -6.49 1.37 -4.04
C PHE A 18 -6.38 2.73 -4.73
N LEU A 19 -7.06 3.74 -4.18
CA LEU A 19 -6.93 5.11 -4.64
C LEU A 19 -5.70 5.75 -4.00
N PRO A 20 -5.01 6.64 -4.73
CA PRO A 20 -3.81 7.27 -4.21
C PRO A 20 -4.15 8.40 -3.21
N ILE A 21 -4.98 8.14 -2.21
CA ILE A 21 -5.53 9.15 -1.29
C ILE A 21 -5.35 8.79 0.20
N SER A 22 -4.58 7.74 0.49
CA SER A 22 -4.30 7.18 1.83
C SER A 22 -5.53 6.70 2.59
N SER A 23 -5.71 5.38 2.64
CA SER A 23 -6.72 4.70 3.47
C SER A 23 -6.48 4.92 4.95
N SER A 24 -5.25 4.74 5.41
CA SER A 24 -4.85 4.94 6.80
C SER A 24 -5.19 6.34 7.34
N GLY A 25 -4.93 7.39 6.55
CA GLY A 25 -5.30 8.76 6.93
C GLY A 25 -6.82 8.96 7.07
N HIS A 26 -7.62 8.39 6.15
CA HIS A 26 -9.08 8.48 6.21
C HIS A 26 -9.66 7.71 7.40
N LEU A 27 -9.11 6.53 7.72
CA LEU A 27 -9.50 5.76 8.89
C LEU A 27 -9.23 6.53 10.19
N VAL A 28 -8.01 7.05 10.38
CA VAL A 28 -7.65 7.79 11.59
C VAL A 28 -8.52 9.03 11.79
N ILE A 29 -8.81 9.76 10.70
CA ILE A 29 -9.72 10.92 10.75
C ILE A 29 -11.12 10.47 11.17
N LEU A 30 -11.67 9.44 10.53
CA LEU A 30 -13.04 9.00 10.77
C LEU A 30 -13.22 8.43 12.18
N GLU A 31 -12.24 7.68 12.67
CA GLU A 31 -12.23 7.16 14.04
C GLU A 31 -12.24 8.28 15.07
N ARG A 32 -11.46 9.35 14.85
CA ARG A 32 -11.45 10.52 15.73
C ARG A 32 -12.75 11.31 15.66
N LEU A 33 -13.29 11.54 14.47
CA LEU A 33 -14.52 12.31 14.26
C LEU A 33 -15.75 11.59 14.83
N LEU A 34 -15.81 10.26 14.70
CA LEU A 34 -16.94 9.45 15.18
C LEU A 34 -16.70 8.85 16.57
N HIS A 35 -15.59 9.20 17.22
CA HIS A 35 -15.15 8.65 18.51
C HIS A 35 -15.16 7.11 18.54
N ILE A 36 -14.76 6.49 17.42
CA ILE A 36 -14.66 5.04 17.29
C ILE A 36 -13.31 4.60 17.84
N LYS A 37 -13.35 3.65 18.77
CA LYS A 37 -12.16 2.86 19.14
C LYS A 37 -12.19 1.57 18.33
N SER A 38 -11.43 1.55 17.25
CA SER A 38 -11.07 0.31 16.55
C SER A 38 -10.13 -0.50 17.43
N ASN A 39 -10.15 -1.81 17.25
CA ASN A 39 -9.14 -2.68 17.82
C ASN A 39 -8.19 -3.10 16.70
N LEU A 40 -6.95 -3.43 17.07
CA LEU A 40 -5.93 -3.93 16.15
C LEU A 40 -6.49 -5.02 15.22
N THR A 41 -7.26 -5.95 15.78
CA THR A 41 -7.87 -7.04 15.03
C THR A 41 -8.80 -6.56 13.93
N PHE A 42 -9.58 -5.50 14.15
CA PHE A 42 -10.46 -4.95 13.13
C PHE A 42 -9.67 -4.30 12.00
N ASP A 43 -8.64 -3.52 12.32
CA ASP A 43 -7.76 -2.94 11.31
C ASP A 43 -7.08 -4.05 10.49
N VAL A 44 -6.72 -5.16 11.16
CA VAL A 44 -6.22 -6.37 10.49
C VAL A 44 -7.19 -6.94 9.48
N LEU A 45 -8.44 -7.09 9.87
CA LEU A 45 -9.47 -7.63 8.99
C LEU A 45 -9.80 -6.70 7.83
N LEU A 46 -9.73 -5.38 8.02
CA LEU A 46 -9.91 -4.38 6.96
C LEU A 46 -8.86 -4.53 5.85
N HIS A 47 -7.59 -4.65 6.22
CA HIS A 47 -6.49 -4.82 5.28
C HIS A 47 -6.45 -6.22 4.67
N LEU A 48 -6.83 -7.25 5.42
CA LEU A 48 -7.03 -8.59 4.87
C LEU A 48 -8.13 -8.62 3.81
N GLY A 49 -9.22 -7.85 4.01
CA GLY A 49 -10.29 -7.71 3.03
C GLY A 49 -9.82 -7.08 1.72
N THR A 50 -9.00 -6.04 1.79
CA THR A 50 -8.43 -5.40 0.59
C THR A 50 -7.32 -6.24 -0.06
N LEU A 51 -6.52 -6.97 0.73
CA LEU A 51 -5.58 -7.98 0.23
C LEU A 51 -6.34 -9.05 -0.57
N LEU A 52 -7.45 -9.57 -0.04
CA LEU A 52 -8.27 -10.55 -0.74
C LEU A 52 -8.80 -9.98 -2.07
N ALA A 53 -9.23 -8.72 -2.09
CA ALA A 53 -9.64 -8.05 -3.32
C ALA A 53 -8.50 -8.00 -4.37
N LEU A 54 -7.26 -7.70 -3.95
CA LEU A 54 -6.09 -7.74 -4.84
C LEU A 54 -5.78 -9.16 -5.33
N LEU A 55 -5.83 -10.17 -4.46
CA LEU A 55 -5.61 -11.57 -4.83
C LEU A 55 -6.63 -12.05 -5.86
N LEU A 56 -7.90 -11.66 -5.71
CA LEU A 56 -8.97 -11.98 -6.66
C LEU A 56 -8.80 -11.22 -7.98
N TYR A 57 -8.48 -9.93 -7.93
CA TYR A 57 -8.27 -9.10 -9.12
C TYR A 57 -7.05 -9.58 -9.93
N PHE A 58 -5.93 -9.88 -9.27
CA PHE A 58 -4.71 -10.38 -9.88
C PHE A 58 -4.59 -11.91 -9.89
N LYS A 59 -5.70 -12.66 -9.74
CA LYS A 59 -5.68 -14.14 -9.58
C LYS A 59 -4.77 -14.87 -10.56
N THR A 60 -4.79 -14.47 -11.84
CA THR A 60 -3.96 -15.10 -12.88
C THR A 60 -2.48 -14.86 -12.64
N ALA A 61 -2.10 -13.61 -12.32
CA ALA A 61 -0.71 -13.25 -12.02
C ALA A 61 -0.22 -13.88 -10.72
N VAL A 62 -1.07 -13.94 -9.68
CA VAL A 62 -0.77 -14.59 -8.41
C VAL A 62 -0.55 -16.08 -8.61
N CYS A 63 -1.45 -16.78 -9.33
CA CYS A 63 -1.27 -18.19 -9.66
C CYS A 63 0.02 -18.45 -10.45
N GLU A 64 0.39 -17.55 -11.37
CA GLU A 64 1.64 -17.65 -12.13
C GLU A 64 2.87 -17.48 -11.22
N LEU A 65 2.84 -16.51 -10.29
CA LEU A 65 3.90 -16.31 -9.30
C LEU A 65 4.06 -17.52 -8.37
N LEU A 66 2.96 -18.14 -7.95
CA LEU A 66 2.97 -19.32 -7.09
C LEU A 66 3.49 -20.57 -7.82
N ARG A 67 3.15 -20.74 -9.10
CA ARG A 67 3.66 -21.84 -9.94
C ARG A 67 5.12 -21.65 -10.32
N HIS A 68 5.57 -20.40 -10.46
CA HIS A 68 6.94 -20.05 -10.84
C HIS A 68 7.58 -19.12 -9.79
N PRO A 69 7.91 -19.64 -8.60
CA PRO A 69 8.44 -18.83 -7.49
C PRO A 69 9.83 -18.24 -7.80
N THR A 70 10.54 -18.78 -8.80
CA THR A 70 11.83 -18.27 -9.25
C THR A 70 11.72 -17.25 -10.39
N SER A 71 10.50 -16.86 -10.80
CA SER A 71 10.26 -15.90 -11.87
C SER A 71 10.92 -14.55 -11.59
N LEU A 72 11.33 -13.84 -12.65
CA LEU A 72 11.94 -12.51 -12.51
C LEU A 72 11.00 -11.52 -11.81
N LEU A 73 9.69 -11.62 -12.06
CA LEU A 73 8.69 -10.80 -11.38
C LEU A 73 8.70 -11.07 -9.87
N MET A 74 8.65 -12.33 -9.45
CA MET A 74 8.72 -12.70 -8.02
C MET A 74 9.97 -12.12 -7.36
N ARG A 75 11.15 -12.31 -7.97
CA ARG A 75 12.42 -11.80 -7.43
C ARG A 75 12.43 -10.29 -7.26
N ARG A 76 11.77 -9.54 -8.15
CA ARG A 76 11.68 -8.08 -8.06
C ARG A 76 10.64 -7.61 -7.05
N LEU A 77 9.53 -8.34 -6.90
CA LEU A 77 8.59 -8.08 -5.82
C LEU A 77 9.28 -8.27 -4.48
N ILE A 78 10.00 -9.38 -4.29
CA ILE A 78 10.81 -9.62 -3.08
C ILE A 78 11.84 -8.50 -2.88
N ALA A 79 12.61 -8.16 -3.92
CA ALA A 79 13.62 -7.10 -3.83
C ALA A 79 13.02 -5.73 -3.46
N GLY A 80 11.82 -5.41 -3.97
CA GLY A 80 11.10 -4.20 -3.62
C GLY A 80 10.48 -4.25 -2.21
N SER A 81 10.05 -5.41 -1.74
CA SER A 81 9.47 -5.54 -0.39
C SER A 81 10.50 -5.44 0.72
N ILE A 82 11.76 -5.83 0.47
CA ILE A 82 12.83 -5.78 1.49
C ILE A 82 12.98 -4.37 2.11
N PRO A 83 13.17 -3.28 1.34
CA PRO A 83 13.20 -1.93 1.90
C PRO A 83 11.96 -1.56 2.71
N THR A 84 10.77 -1.98 2.29
CA THR A 84 9.52 -1.72 3.02
C THR A 84 9.56 -2.33 4.41
N PHE A 85 9.92 -3.61 4.54
CA PHE A 85 10.03 -4.28 5.84
C PHE A 85 11.13 -3.67 6.72
N VAL A 86 12.28 -3.36 6.14
CA VAL A 86 13.38 -2.71 6.88
C VAL A 86 12.94 -1.37 7.43
N ILE A 87 12.32 -0.52 6.62
CA ILE A 87 11.86 0.81 7.05
C ILE A 87 10.77 0.68 8.11
N GLY A 88 9.74 -0.14 7.88
CA GLY A 88 8.66 -0.30 8.87
C GLY A 88 9.13 -0.88 10.21
N TYR A 89 10.13 -1.78 10.20
CA TYR A 89 10.74 -2.29 11.43
C TYR A 89 11.61 -1.23 12.13
N VAL A 90 12.47 -0.52 11.39
CA VAL A 90 13.39 0.49 11.97
C VAL A 90 12.64 1.69 12.53
N PHE A 91 11.55 2.10 11.89
CA PHE A 91 10.76 3.28 12.29
C PHE A 91 9.49 2.92 13.08
N GLU A 92 9.39 1.70 13.61
CA GLU A 92 8.25 1.19 14.39
C GLU A 92 7.69 2.20 15.41
N ASP A 93 8.55 2.70 16.30
CA ASP A 93 8.15 3.62 17.38
C ASP A 93 7.69 4.99 16.84
N ALA A 94 8.33 5.47 15.78
CA ALA A 94 7.99 6.75 15.16
C ALA A 94 6.62 6.68 14.49
N VAL A 95 6.35 5.59 13.78
CA VAL A 95 5.04 5.35 13.18
C VAL A 95 3.98 5.19 14.27
N ALA A 96 4.30 4.46 15.34
CA ALA A 96 3.42 4.29 16.49
C ALA A 96 2.96 5.63 17.07
N SER A 97 3.90 6.55 17.26
CA SER A 97 3.64 7.91 17.73
C SER A 97 2.83 8.75 16.73
N ALA A 98 3.06 8.57 15.43
CA ALA A 98 2.36 9.33 14.39
C ALA A 98 0.86 9.00 14.35
N PHE A 99 0.49 7.72 14.34
CA PHE A 99 -0.91 7.26 14.40
C PHE A 99 -1.59 7.67 15.72
N SER A 100 -0.90 7.49 16.85
CA SER A 100 -1.42 7.83 18.18
C SER A 100 -1.70 9.32 18.35
N SER A 101 -0.78 10.17 17.89
CA SER A 101 -0.96 11.62 18.00
C SER A 101 -1.94 12.16 16.95
N GLY A 102 -1.86 11.66 15.71
CA GLY A 102 -2.61 12.16 14.55
C GLY A 102 -2.22 13.59 14.15
N ALA A 103 -1.19 14.18 14.78
CA ALA A 103 -0.81 15.57 14.57
C ALA A 103 -0.12 15.79 13.22
N THR A 104 0.50 14.74 12.65
CA THR A 104 1.24 14.80 11.39
C THR A 104 0.37 14.60 10.14
N LEU A 105 -0.88 14.15 10.31
CA LEU A 105 -1.79 13.78 9.21
C LEU A 105 -1.92 14.87 8.15
N GLY A 106 -2.08 16.13 8.57
CA GLY A 106 -2.25 17.24 7.64
C GLY A 106 -1.05 17.43 6.71
N LEU A 107 0.16 17.31 7.24
CA LEU A 107 1.40 17.42 6.47
C LEU A 107 1.56 16.22 5.53
N GLU A 108 1.27 15.02 5.99
CA GLU A 108 1.33 13.78 5.20
C GLU A 108 0.32 13.78 4.03
N PHE A 109 -0.90 14.27 4.24
CA PHE A 109 -1.86 14.48 3.15
C PHE A 109 -1.38 15.50 2.12
N VAL A 110 -0.75 16.60 2.56
CA VAL A 110 -0.15 17.59 1.65
C VAL A 110 0.98 16.96 0.85
N ILE A 111 1.86 16.17 1.47
CA ILE A 111 2.93 15.43 0.77
C ILE A 111 2.33 14.50 -0.28
N THR A 112 1.33 13.69 0.10
CA THR A 112 0.61 12.81 -0.84
C THR A 112 0.05 13.61 -2.01
N GLY A 113 -0.67 14.70 -1.75
CA GLY A 113 -1.26 15.56 -2.78
C GLY A 113 -0.22 16.15 -3.74
N LEU A 114 0.88 16.68 -3.21
CA LEU A 114 1.97 17.24 -4.02
C LEU A 114 2.63 16.16 -4.90
N LEU A 115 2.87 14.96 -4.37
CA LEU A 115 3.43 13.85 -5.14
C LEU A 115 2.51 13.45 -6.29
N LEU A 116 1.20 13.46 -6.10
CA LEU A 116 0.25 13.16 -7.18
C LEU A 116 0.24 14.23 -8.26
N LEU A 117 0.30 15.51 -7.89
CA LEU A 117 0.42 16.61 -8.85
C LEU A 117 1.69 16.46 -9.70
N ILE A 118 2.82 16.15 -9.06
CA ILE A 118 4.09 15.88 -9.75
C ILE A 118 3.94 14.67 -10.67
N SER A 119 3.33 13.59 -10.18
CA SER A 119 3.14 12.34 -10.94
C SER A 119 2.27 12.52 -12.17
N GLU A 120 1.22 13.34 -12.07
CA GLU A 120 0.36 13.69 -13.19
C GLU A 120 1.17 14.44 -14.25
N SER A 121 2.00 15.40 -13.85
CA SER A 121 2.87 16.13 -14.78
C SER A 121 3.87 15.22 -15.51
N LEU A 122 4.35 14.17 -14.84
CA LEU A 122 5.25 13.17 -15.42
C LEU A 122 4.50 12.21 -16.35
N ALA A 123 3.32 11.76 -15.96
CA ALA A 123 2.46 10.89 -16.78
C ALA A 123 1.97 11.58 -18.06
N MET A 124 1.77 12.91 -18.02
CA MET A 124 1.34 13.69 -19.18
C MET A 124 2.40 13.79 -20.29
N ARG A 125 3.67 13.50 -19.97
CA ARG A 125 4.77 13.40 -20.95
C ARG A 125 4.73 12.10 -21.76
N ALA A 126 3.93 11.12 -21.34
CA ALA A 126 3.75 9.88 -22.07
C ALA A 126 2.73 10.03 -23.23
N PRO A 127 2.83 9.21 -24.29
CA PRO A 127 1.88 9.21 -25.40
C PRO A 127 0.43 9.04 -24.90
N ALA A 128 -0.54 9.69 -25.57
CA ALA A 128 -1.94 9.71 -25.14
C ALA A 128 -2.57 8.31 -24.94
N ALA A 129 -2.07 7.29 -25.65
CA ALA A 129 -2.50 5.90 -25.51
C ALA A 129 -2.21 5.28 -24.13
N GLU A 130 -1.23 5.80 -23.38
CA GLU A 130 -0.78 5.26 -22.08
C GLU A 130 -1.41 5.97 -20.86
N ARG A 131 -2.35 6.92 -21.08
CA ARG A 131 -2.92 7.77 -20.01
C ARG A 131 -4.03 7.12 -19.18
N ARG A 132 -4.44 5.87 -19.46
CA ARG A 132 -5.52 5.19 -18.72
C ARG A 132 -5.07 4.81 -17.30
N MET A 133 -5.87 5.17 -16.29
CA MET A 133 -5.58 4.87 -14.87
C MET A 133 -5.86 3.41 -14.47
N ILE A 134 -6.86 2.78 -15.08
CA ILE A 134 -7.21 1.38 -14.80
C ILE A 134 -6.66 0.52 -15.95
N PRO A 135 -5.66 -0.35 -15.69
CA PRO A 135 -5.16 -1.26 -16.70
C PRO A 135 -6.29 -2.23 -17.12
N PRO A 136 -6.47 -2.51 -18.43
CA PRO A 136 -7.39 -3.55 -18.85
C PRO A 136 -6.94 -4.91 -18.29
N VAL A 137 -7.91 -5.74 -17.91
CA VAL A 137 -7.69 -7.11 -17.46
C VAL A 137 -7.41 -8.00 -18.68
N ALA A 138 -6.27 -7.85 -19.36
CA ALA A 138 -5.80 -8.86 -20.31
C ALA A 138 -4.38 -8.60 -20.87
N SER A 139 -3.76 -9.72 -21.25
CA SER A 139 -2.59 -9.89 -22.11
C SER A 139 -1.20 -9.84 -21.45
N THR A 140 -0.63 -11.04 -21.34
CA THR A 140 0.75 -11.38 -20.98
C THR A 140 1.75 -11.18 -22.12
N LYS A 141 1.31 -10.76 -23.32
CA LYS A 141 2.19 -10.62 -24.48
C LYS A 141 2.88 -9.24 -24.45
N ASN A 142 4.17 -9.22 -24.13
CA ASN A 142 5.09 -8.07 -24.16
C ASN A 142 4.86 -6.96 -23.12
N LYS A 143 4.81 -7.30 -21.82
CA LYS A 143 4.98 -6.28 -20.77
C LYS A 143 6.46 -6.08 -20.47
N ARG A 144 6.94 -4.84 -20.56
CA ARG A 144 8.30 -4.50 -20.12
C ARG A 144 8.40 -4.82 -18.64
N LEU A 145 9.45 -5.55 -18.33
CA LEU A 145 9.72 -6.05 -17.00
C LEU A 145 10.38 -4.93 -16.19
N VAL A 146 9.74 -4.50 -15.09
CA VAL A 146 10.31 -3.52 -14.14
C VAL A 146 11.72 -3.96 -13.74
N SER A 147 12.71 -3.06 -13.80
CA SER A 147 14.10 -3.38 -13.44
C SER A 147 14.27 -3.52 -11.91
N TYR A 148 15.34 -4.16 -11.44
CA TYR A 148 15.63 -4.24 -10.01
C TYR A 148 15.80 -2.86 -9.37
N ARG A 149 16.46 -1.92 -10.06
CA ARG A 149 16.59 -0.54 -9.60
C ARG A 149 15.21 0.09 -9.40
N GLN A 150 14.31 -0.08 -10.37
CA GLN A 150 12.94 0.43 -10.26
C GLN A 150 12.17 -0.23 -9.10
N ALA A 151 12.26 -1.55 -8.98
CA ALA A 151 11.60 -2.31 -7.92
C ALA A 151 12.03 -1.86 -6.51
N VAL A 152 13.34 -1.72 -6.28
CA VAL A 152 13.89 -1.30 -4.98
C VAL A 152 13.50 0.14 -4.66
N LEU A 153 13.57 1.06 -5.63
CA LEU A 153 13.20 2.46 -5.40
C LEU A 153 11.69 2.64 -5.16
N MET A 154 10.85 1.89 -5.87
CA MET A 154 9.42 1.81 -5.55
C MET A 154 9.20 1.17 -4.16
N GLY A 155 10.00 0.19 -3.78
CA GLY A 155 10.02 -0.42 -2.44
C GLY A 155 10.36 0.54 -1.31
N ILE A 156 11.32 1.44 -1.54
CA ILE A 156 11.66 2.54 -0.62
C ILE A 156 10.49 3.51 -0.51
N ALA A 157 9.86 3.88 -1.62
CA ALA A 157 8.66 4.72 -1.61
C ALA A 157 7.49 4.06 -0.85
N GLN A 158 7.31 2.75 -1.01
CA GLN A 158 6.36 1.96 -0.21
C GLN A 158 6.72 1.96 1.27
N GLY A 159 8.00 1.82 1.60
CA GLY A 159 8.49 1.90 2.97
C GLY A 159 8.32 3.28 3.58
N ALA A 160 8.41 4.37 2.81
CA ALA A 160 8.08 5.71 3.30
C ALA A 160 6.58 5.85 3.60
N ALA A 161 5.73 5.17 2.83
CA ALA A 161 4.29 5.15 3.04
C ALA A 161 3.84 4.37 4.29
N VAL A 162 4.78 3.97 5.16
CA VAL A 162 4.43 3.38 6.45
C VAL A 162 3.88 4.40 7.45
N PHE A 163 4.19 5.68 7.25
CA PHE A 163 3.60 6.75 8.05
C PHE A 163 2.13 6.95 7.68
N PRO A 164 1.29 7.35 8.64
CA PRO A 164 -0.12 7.60 8.38
C PRO A 164 -0.29 8.68 7.30
N ALA A 165 -1.45 8.71 6.62
CA ALA A 165 -1.80 9.71 5.60
C ALA A 165 -0.87 9.81 4.36
N LEU A 166 0.27 9.11 4.34
CA LEU A 166 1.05 8.87 3.14
C LEU A 166 0.40 7.75 2.34
N SER A 167 -0.01 8.04 1.11
CA SER A 167 -0.65 7.02 0.27
C SER A 167 0.37 6.04 -0.28
N ARG A 168 0.31 4.77 0.13
CA ARG A 168 1.17 3.71 -0.42
C ARG A 168 1.05 3.58 -1.94
N SER A 169 -0.16 3.49 -2.45
CA SER A 169 -0.41 3.43 -3.90
C SER A 169 0.07 4.72 -4.57
N GLY A 170 -0.20 5.90 -3.99
CA GLY A 170 0.32 7.18 -4.46
C GLY A 170 1.84 7.20 -4.59
N LEU A 171 2.57 7.00 -3.49
CA LEU A 171 4.03 7.07 -3.45
C LEU A 171 4.69 6.06 -4.39
N THR A 172 4.20 4.83 -4.44
CA THR A 172 4.78 3.79 -5.31
C THR A 172 4.52 4.05 -6.79
N ILE A 173 3.31 4.48 -7.15
CA ILE A 173 2.97 4.87 -8.53
C ILE A 173 3.79 6.10 -8.94
N SER A 174 3.88 7.10 -8.07
CA SER A 174 4.69 8.31 -8.27
C SER A 174 6.16 7.98 -8.54
N ALA A 175 6.74 7.10 -7.72
CA ALA A 175 8.11 6.64 -7.91
C ALA A 175 8.28 5.90 -9.24
N GLY A 176 7.34 5.00 -9.59
CA GLY A 176 7.36 4.28 -10.86
C GLY A 176 7.36 5.22 -12.07
N LEU A 177 6.46 6.21 -12.08
CA LEU A 177 6.37 7.23 -13.13
C LEU A 177 7.63 8.09 -13.21
N GLY A 178 8.17 8.51 -12.06
CA GLY A 178 9.45 9.25 -11.99
C GLY A 178 10.66 8.45 -12.49
N LEU A 179 10.55 7.12 -12.48
CA LEU A 179 11.56 6.20 -13.01
C LEU A 179 11.30 5.77 -14.47
N GLY A 180 10.36 6.44 -15.14
CA GLY A 180 10.05 6.24 -16.55
C GLY A 180 9.27 4.95 -16.84
N LEU A 181 8.54 4.40 -15.86
CA LEU A 181 7.52 3.40 -16.13
C LEU A 181 6.29 4.06 -16.75
N THR A 182 5.57 3.32 -17.59
CA THR A 182 4.23 3.76 -18.02
C THR A 182 3.28 3.74 -16.83
N ARG A 183 2.16 4.48 -16.92
CA ARG A 183 1.13 4.45 -15.86
C ARG A 183 0.63 3.04 -15.60
N GLU A 184 0.43 2.25 -16.66
CA GLU A 184 0.00 0.86 -16.56
C GLU A 184 1.00 -0.01 -15.79
N GLU A 185 2.30 0.13 -16.10
CA GLU A 185 3.38 -0.59 -15.45
C GLU A 185 3.52 -0.21 -13.98
N ALA A 186 3.50 1.10 -13.68
CA ALA A 186 3.62 1.63 -12.34
C ALA A 186 2.46 1.18 -11.43
N VAL A 187 1.21 1.28 -11.91
CA VAL A 187 0.02 0.83 -11.17
C VAL A 187 0.05 -0.67 -10.95
N ARG A 188 0.31 -1.47 -11.99
CA ARG A 188 0.34 -2.93 -11.88
C ARG A 188 1.44 -3.39 -10.93
N PHE A 189 2.64 -2.83 -11.02
CA PHE A 189 3.73 -3.21 -10.13
C PHE A 189 3.46 -2.75 -8.69
N SER A 190 2.95 -1.53 -8.49
CA SER A 190 2.54 -1.01 -7.18
C SER A 190 1.55 -1.95 -6.46
N PHE A 191 0.50 -2.41 -7.15
CA PHE A 191 -0.49 -3.30 -6.55
C PHE A 191 0.03 -4.73 -6.32
N LEU A 192 0.90 -5.24 -7.19
CA LEU A 192 1.54 -6.54 -6.94
C LEU A 192 2.57 -6.45 -5.80
N LEU A 193 3.27 -5.32 -5.65
CA LEU A 193 4.26 -5.07 -4.61
C LEU A 193 3.64 -5.00 -3.21
N SER A 194 2.39 -4.55 -3.11
CA SER A 194 1.69 -4.52 -1.84
C SER A 194 1.21 -5.88 -1.35
N ILE A 195 1.01 -6.87 -2.23
CA ILE A 195 0.60 -8.21 -1.80
C ILE A 195 1.57 -8.81 -0.78
N PRO A 196 2.89 -8.93 -1.06
CA PRO A 196 3.84 -9.46 -0.09
C PRO A 196 4.02 -8.54 1.12
N ALA A 197 3.89 -7.22 0.97
CA ALA A 197 3.98 -6.29 2.09
C ALA A 197 2.80 -6.46 3.07
N ILE A 198 1.56 -6.40 2.55
CA ILE A 198 0.34 -6.56 3.36
C ILE A 198 0.30 -7.95 4.00
N ALA A 199 0.62 -8.99 3.22
CA ALA A 199 0.67 -10.36 3.75
C ALA A 199 1.74 -10.52 4.85
N GLY A 200 2.95 -10.00 4.63
CA GLY A 200 4.04 -10.12 5.60
C GLY A 200 3.77 -9.36 6.89
N ALA A 201 3.22 -8.15 6.81
CA ALA A 201 2.84 -7.39 8.00
C ALA A 201 1.64 -8.02 8.73
N THR A 202 0.67 -8.61 8.02
CA THR A 202 -0.39 -9.41 8.64
C THR A 202 0.16 -10.61 9.41
N VAL A 203 1.11 -11.33 8.80
CA VAL A 203 1.77 -12.47 9.44
C VAL A 203 2.57 -12.03 10.66
N TYR A 204 3.40 -10.99 10.52
CA TYR A 204 4.22 -10.45 11.60
C TYR A 204 3.38 -10.09 12.83
N GLU A 205 2.25 -9.42 12.62
CA GLU A 205 1.36 -9.01 13.69
C GLU A 205 0.63 -10.18 14.35
N PHE A 206 0.19 -11.17 13.55
CA PHE A 206 -0.42 -12.38 14.09
C PHE A 206 0.55 -13.17 15.00
N PHE A 207 1.85 -13.17 14.69
CA PHE A 207 2.90 -13.82 15.49
C PHE A 207 3.42 -12.96 16.65
N LYS A 208 3.31 -11.63 16.60
CA LYS A 208 3.70 -10.72 17.70
C LYS A 208 2.61 -10.61 18.77
N ALA A 209 1.34 -10.73 18.37
CA ALA A 209 0.17 -10.66 19.25
C ALA A 209 0.18 -11.60 20.49
N PRO A 210 0.73 -12.83 20.48
CA PRO A 210 0.70 -13.71 21.64
C PRO A 210 1.56 -13.25 22.82
N MET A 211 2.55 -12.35 22.64
CA MET A 211 3.47 -12.00 23.73
C MET A 211 3.01 -10.82 24.58
N HIS A 212 2.42 -9.76 24.03
CA HIS A 212 1.95 -8.61 24.83
C HIS A 212 0.77 -7.91 24.14
N TRP A 213 -0.46 -8.18 24.60
CA TRP A 213 -1.71 -7.60 24.06
C TRP A 213 -1.91 -6.11 24.38
N ASN A 214 -0.91 -5.41 24.89
CA ASN A 214 -0.99 -4.00 25.21
C ASN A 214 0.07 -3.22 24.42
N VAL A 215 -0.42 -2.30 23.58
CA VAL A 215 0.29 -1.19 22.90
C VAL A 215 0.85 -1.45 21.48
N SER A 216 1.12 -2.68 21.05
CA SER A 216 1.86 -2.93 19.78
C SER A 216 1.05 -3.00 18.47
N GLY A 217 -0.22 -2.59 18.43
CA GLY A 217 -1.05 -2.67 17.21
C GLY A 217 -0.75 -1.62 16.12
N ILE A 218 0.18 -0.71 16.38
CA ILE A 218 0.36 0.48 15.53
C ILE A 218 1.34 0.20 14.37
N LEU A 219 2.14 -0.86 14.49
CA LEU A 219 2.89 -1.43 13.38
C LEU A 219 2.00 -2.00 12.30
N PHE A 220 0.85 -2.55 12.67
CA PHE A 220 -0.10 -3.05 11.68
C PHE A 220 -0.49 -1.85 10.81
N THR A 221 -1.12 -0.81 11.35
CA THR A 221 -1.52 0.39 10.56
C THR A 221 -0.39 1.02 9.74
N ALA A 222 0.88 0.78 10.11
CA ALA A 222 2.06 1.21 9.41
C ALA A 222 2.36 0.51 8.07
N PHE A 223 1.75 -0.59 7.66
CA PHE A 223 2.22 -1.31 6.45
C PHE A 223 1.32 -1.17 5.21
N TRP A 224 0.37 -0.23 5.22
CA TRP A 224 -0.64 -0.06 4.15
C TRP A 224 -1.07 1.39 3.91
#